data_AF-A0A542ZXX5-F1
#
_entry.id   AF-A0A542ZXX5-F1
#
_cell.length_a   1.000
_cell.length_b   1.000
_cell.length_c   1.000
_cell.angle_alpha   90.00
_cell.angle_beta   90.00
_cell.angle_gamma   90.00
#
_symmetry.space_group_name_H-M   'P 1'
#
loop_
_entity.id
_entity.type
_entity.pdbx_description
1 polymer ?
#
loop_
_entity_poly.entity_id
_entity_poly.type
_entity_poly.pdbx_seq_one_letter_code
_entity_poly.pdbx_strand_id
1 'polypeptide(L)'
;MVDDMPTTLADAEAQPPASAPDAPQLQYASVFEFYDGIVEPFLRDRLIGPRHQRWSAQWWKSAEAMLRLNAVWRAYEALRLDAATGLSVWLKDHFDPHMRALTSEDGPFGDSRDASKRGEDPPYDRPEEILSAYSHVFG
;
A
#
# COMPACT_ATOMS: atom_id res chain seq x y z
N MET A 1 -64.95 6.63 -13.11
CA MET A 1 -64.48 7.61 -14.12
C MET A 1 -64.18 8.88 -13.31
N VAL A 2 -63.02 9.06 -12.72
CA VAL A 2 -61.64 8.66 -13.05
C VAL A 2 -60.93 8.18 -11.77
N ASP A 3 -60.11 7.15 -11.92
CA ASP A 3 -59.26 6.55 -10.88
C ASP A 3 -58.28 7.56 -10.29
N ASP A 4 -58.19 7.54 -8.96
CA ASP A 4 -57.21 8.23 -8.14
C ASP A 4 -55.87 7.48 -8.24
N MET A 5 -54.89 8.08 -8.90
CA MET A 5 -53.52 7.54 -9.00
C MET A 5 -52.63 8.26 -7.99
N PRO A 6 -52.26 7.64 -6.85
CA PRO A 6 -51.01 7.98 -6.21
C PRO A 6 -49.88 7.31 -7.00
N THR A 7 -49.21 8.09 -7.85
CA THR A 7 -47.89 7.72 -8.37
C THR A 7 -46.90 7.79 -7.20
N THR A 8 -46.82 6.73 -6.40
CA THR A 8 -45.67 6.50 -5.55
C THR A 8 -44.56 5.97 -6.46
N LEU A 9 -43.72 6.87 -6.98
CA LEU A 9 -42.38 6.52 -7.41
C LEU A 9 -41.66 6.02 -6.16
N ALA A 10 -41.79 4.73 -5.89
CA ALA A 10 -41.01 4.05 -4.90
C ALA A 10 -39.54 4.28 -5.28
N ASP A 11 -38.84 4.98 -4.40
CA ASP A 11 -37.39 5.06 -4.40
C ASP A 11 -36.86 3.64 -4.54
N ALA A 12 -36.27 3.33 -5.69
CA ALA A 12 -35.39 2.20 -5.83
C ALA A 12 -34.14 2.54 -5.02
N GLU A 13 -34.20 2.33 -3.71
CA GLU A 13 -33.03 2.26 -2.85
C GLU A 13 -32.09 1.24 -3.51
N ALA A 14 -31.00 1.76 -4.07
CA ALA A 14 -29.94 0.94 -4.59
C ALA A 14 -29.37 0.15 -3.42
N GLN A 15 -29.84 -1.10 -3.28
CA GLN A 15 -29.29 -2.08 -2.37
C GLN A 15 -27.76 -2.08 -2.57
N PRO A 16 -26.95 -1.74 -1.55
CA PRO A 16 -25.50 -1.84 -1.68
C PRO A 16 -25.15 -3.28 -2.07
N PRO A 17 -24.15 -3.49 -2.96
CA PRO A 17 -23.84 -4.82 -3.44
C PRO A 17 -23.56 -5.72 -2.26
N ALA A 18 -24.31 -6.81 -2.16
CA ALA A 18 -24.16 -7.83 -1.14
C ALA A 18 -22.69 -8.25 -1.06
N SER A 19 -22.09 -8.07 0.12
CA SER A 19 -20.73 -8.51 0.41
C SER A 19 -20.57 -9.98 0.00
N ALA A 20 -19.66 -10.26 -0.93
CA ALA A 20 -19.31 -11.62 -1.28
C ALA A 20 -18.79 -12.34 -0.02
N PRO A 21 -19.40 -13.44 0.43
CA PRO A 21 -18.89 -14.18 1.57
C PRO A 21 -17.60 -14.89 1.16
N ASP A 22 -16.59 -14.84 2.03
CA ASP A 22 -15.28 -15.52 1.96
C ASP A 22 -14.17 -14.98 1.02
N ALA A 23 -14.14 -13.67 0.73
CA ALA A 23 -12.85 -13.09 0.33
C ALA A 23 -11.89 -13.10 1.53
N PRO A 24 -10.64 -13.61 1.40
CA PRO A 24 -9.69 -13.57 2.50
C PRO A 24 -9.45 -12.13 2.93
N GLN A 25 -9.52 -11.89 4.24
CA GLN A 25 -9.28 -10.56 4.82
C GLN A 25 -7.84 -10.13 4.49
N LEU A 26 -7.67 -8.87 4.13
CA LEU A 26 -6.35 -8.30 3.90
C LEU A 26 -5.59 -8.26 5.23
N GLN A 27 -4.32 -8.65 5.23
CA GLN A 27 -3.47 -8.51 6.41
C GLN A 27 -3.08 -7.05 6.65
N TYR A 28 -2.88 -6.31 5.57
CA TYR A 28 -2.68 -4.86 5.59
C TYR A 28 -3.82 -4.21 4.82
N ALA A 29 -4.54 -3.27 5.45
CA ALA A 29 -5.70 -2.63 4.83
C ALA A 29 -5.31 -1.63 3.72
N SER A 30 -4.06 -1.18 3.71
CA SER A 30 -3.54 -0.23 2.73
C SER A 30 -2.05 -0.45 2.43
N VAL A 31 -1.59 0.15 1.35
CA VAL A 31 -0.15 0.22 1.02
C VAL A 31 0.67 0.92 2.11
N PHE A 32 0.06 1.79 2.91
CA PHE A 32 0.71 2.52 3.99
C PHE A 32 0.96 1.62 5.20
N GLU A 33 -0.02 0.82 5.60
CA GLU A 33 0.18 -0.19 6.65
C GLU A 33 1.16 -1.27 6.21
N PHE A 34 1.09 -1.67 4.93
CA PHE A 34 2.06 -2.59 4.35
C PHE A 34 3.47 -1.99 4.36
N TYR A 35 3.62 -0.69 4.08
CA TYR A 35 4.90 0.01 4.17
C TYR A 35 5.44 -0.06 5.61
N ASP A 36 4.65 0.31 6.60
CA ASP A 36 5.06 0.32 8.02
C ASP A 36 5.44 -1.10 8.50
N GLY A 37 4.68 -2.13 8.07
CA GLY A 37 4.88 -3.50 8.53
C GLY A 37 6.01 -4.27 7.84
N ILE A 38 6.36 -3.93 6.60
CA ILE A 38 7.29 -4.73 5.77
C ILE A 38 8.39 -3.87 5.15
N VAL A 39 8.04 -2.80 4.46
CA VAL A 39 8.99 -2.02 3.66
C VAL A 39 9.90 -1.18 4.55
N GLU A 40 9.37 -0.54 5.58
CA GLU A 40 10.14 0.29 6.50
C GLU A 40 11.18 -0.53 7.29
N PRO A 41 10.83 -1.69 7.90
CA PRO A 41 11.84 -2.59 8.49
C PRO A 41 12.90 -3.05 7.49
N PHE A 42 12.48 -3.41 6.27
CA PHE A 42 13.43 -3.81 5.22
C PHE A 42 14.40 -2.68 4.87
N LEU A 43 13.90 -1.46 4.69
CA LEU A 43 14.72 -0.29 4.41
C LEU A 43 15.65 0.02 5.58
N ARG A 44 15.16 0.00 6.81
CA ARG A 44 15.99 0.18 8.03
C ARG A 44 17.18 -0.80 8.07
N ASP A 45 16.94 -2.06 7.72
CA ASP A 45 17.97 -3.10 7.71
C ASP A 45 18.88 -3.05 6.48
N ARG A 46 18.42 -2.53 5.33
CA ARG A 46 19.18 -2.50 4.06
C ARG A 46 19.85 -1.17 3.74
N LEU A 47 19.39 -0.04 4.30
CA LEU A 47 19.95 1.31 4.13
C LEU A 47 21.26 1.46 4.93
N ILE A 48 22.18 0.54 4.67
CA ILE A 48 23.49 0.39 5.28
C ILE A 48 24.53 1.02 4.33
N GLY A 49 24.91 2.27 4.62
CA GLY A 49 26.16 2.87 4.16
C GLY A 49 26.01 4.01 3.12
N PRO A 50 27.08 4.81 2.93
CA PRO A 50 27.04 6.11 2.24
C PRO A 50 26.94 6.01 0.70
N ARG A 51 26.44 4.90 0.17
CA ARG A 51 26.52 4.56 -1.25
C ARG A 51 25.27 3.79 -1.70
N HIS A 52 24.37 4.53 -2.35
CA HIS A 52 23.48 4.07 -3.43
C HIS A 52 22.09 3.47 -3.11
N GLN A 53 21.42 3.83 -2.01
CA GLN A 53 19.96 3.59 -1.95
C GLN A 53 19.24 4.89 -1.59
N ARG A 54 18.63 5.47 -2.62
CA ARG A 54 17.87 6.71 -2.53
C ARG A 54 16.45 6.37 -2.10
N TRP A 55 16.03 6.96 -1.00
CA TRP A 55 14.63 6.92 -0.55
C TRP A 55 14.17 8.35 -0.30
N SER A 56 12.87 8.61 -0.42
CA SER A 56 12.30 9.92 -0.06
C SER A 56 11.36 9.79 1.12
N ALA A 57 11.42 10.77 2.03
CA ALA A 57 10.51 10.89 3.16
C ALA A 57 9.05 11.04 2.76
N GLN A 58 8.87 11.61 1.57
CA GLN A 58 7.58 11.85 0.93
C GLN A 58 7.40 10.91 -0.26
N TRP A 59 7.83 9.65 -0.13
CA TRP A 59 7.74 8.65 -1.21
C TRP A 59 6.33 8.55 -1.81
N TRP A 60 5.30 8.78 -1.00
CA TRP A 60 3.89 8.76 -1.37
C TRP A 60 3.50 9.86 -2.37
N LYS A 61 4.31 10.91 -2.55
CA LYS A 61 4.12 11.93 -3.59
C LYS A 61 4.55 11.46 -4.98
N SER A 62 5.37 10.41 -5.06
CA SER A 62 5.79 9.85 -6.35
C SER A 62 4.74 8.86 -6.86
N ALA A 63 4.15 9.17 -8.02
CA ALA A 63 3.17 8.30 -8.67
C ALA A 63 3.77 6.93 -9.01
N GLU A 64 5.03 6.89 -9.44
CA GLU A 64 5.73 5.63 -9.73
C GLU A 64 5.96 4.82 -8.44
N ALA A 65 6.36 5.48 -7.34
CA ALA A 65 6.54 4.80 -6.07
C ALA A 65 5.23 4.20 -5.55
N MET A 66 4.16 4.99 -5.57
CA MET A 66 2.82 4.53 -5.22
C MET A 66 2.40 3.32 -6.05
N LEU A 67 2.59 3.37 -7.38
CA LEU A 67 2.25 2.27 -8.27
C LEU A 67 3.01 0.99 -7.92
N ARG A 68 4.33 1.07 -7.76
CA ARG A 68 5.18 -0.09 -7.47
C ARG A 68 4.86 -0.69 -6.09
N LEU A 69 4.73 0.14 -5.06
CA LEU A 69 4.43 -0.34 -3.70
C LEU A 69 3.03 -0.96 -3.61
N ASN A 70 2.03 -0.39 -4.30
CA ASN A 70 0.71 -1.01 -4.39
C ASN A 70 0.77 -2.37 -5.10
N ALA A 71 1.53 -2.50 -6.20
CA ALA A 71 1.68 -3.77 -6.90
C ALA A 71 2.32 -4.85 -6.01
N VAL A 72 3.36 -4.49 -5.26
CA VAL A 72 4.04 -5.38 -4.32
C VAL A 72 3.12 -5.79 -3.16
N TRP A 73 2.35 -4.86 -2.60
CA TRP A 73 1.37 -5.14 -1.55
C TRP A 73 0.27 -6.09 -2.04
N ARG A 74 -0.30 -5.83 -3.23
CA ARG A 74 -1.35 -6.70 -3.79
C ARG A 74 -0.83 -8.11 -4.09
N ALA A 75 0.42 -8.23 -4.56
CA ALA A 75 1.06 -9.53 -4.73
C ALA A 75 1.31 -10.25 -3.38
N TYR A 76 1.70 -9.51 -2.33
CA TYR A 76 1.87 -10.06 -0.99
C TYR A 76 0.56 -10.67 -0.48
N GLU A 77 -0.55 -9.92 -0.53
CA GLU A 77 -1.86 -10.39 -0.07
C GLU A 77 -2.33 -11.64 -0.84
N ALA A 78 -2.01 -11.73 -2.13
CA ALA A 78 -2.36 -12.89 -2.95
C ALA A 78 -1.51 -14.14 -2.62
N LEU A 79 -0.23 -13.95 -2.27
CA LEU A 79 0.72 -15.06 -2.10
C LEU A 79 0.93 -15.47 -0.63
N ARG A 80 0.60 -14.61 0.35
CA ARG A 80 0.89 -14.84 1.78
C ARG A 80 0.18 -16.05 2.38
N LEU A 81 -0.92 -16.51 1.78
CA LEU A 81 -1.67 -17.66 2.25
C LEU A 81 -1.10 -19.01 1.76
N ASP A 82 -0.21 -18.99 0.77
CA ASP A 82 0.55 -20.18 0.38
C ASP A 82 1.71 -20.40 1.37
N ALA A 83 1.51 -21.32 2.30
CA ALA A 83 2.50 -21.71 3.30
C ALA A 83 3.70 -22.47 2.73
N ALA A 84 3.66 -22.96 1.50
CA ALA A 84 4.76 -23.69 0.89
C ALA A 84 5.80 -22.74 0.30
N THR A 85 5.46 -22.06 -0.80
CA THR A 85 6.43 -21.25 -1.56
C THR A 85 6.03 -19.80 -1.73
N GLY A 86 4.83 -19.41 -1.29
CA GLY A 86 4.23 -18.10 -1.52
C GLY A 86 5.15 -16.94 -1.19
N LEU A 87 5.75 -16.94 0.01
CA LEU A 87 6.68 -15.88 0.42
C LEU A 87 7.99 -15.87 -0.40
N SER A 88 8.52 -17.03 -0.77
CA SER A 88 9.74 -17.14 -1.59
C SER A 88 9.52 -16.59 -3.00
N VAL A 89 8.39 -16.97 -3.61
CA VAL A 89 7.93 -16.45 -4.90
C VAL A 89 7.69 -14.95 -4.82
N TRP A 90 6.97 -14.49 -3.79
CA TRP A 90 6.69 -13.07 -3.59
C TRP A 90 7.96 -12.23 -3.47
N LEU A 91 8.93 -12.67 -2.67
CA LEU A 91 10.21 -11.97 -2.53
C LEU A 91 10.95 -11.87 -3.86
N LYS A 92 11.11 -13.01 -4.54
CA LYS A 92 11.91 -13.12 -5.77
C LYS A 92 11.28 -12.38 -6.95
N ASP A 93 10.00 -12.58 -7.18
CA ASP A 93 9.34 -12.16 -8.41
C ASP A 93 8.67 -10.78 -8.29
N HIS A 94 8.39 -10.31 -7.07
CA HIS A 94 7.70 -9.06 -6.83
C HIS A 94 8.50 -8.10 -5.96
N PHE A 95 8.85 -8.47 -4.74
CA PHE A 95 9.44 -7.52 -3.78
C PHE A 95 10.81 -7.00 -4.23
N ASP A 96 11.80 -7.90 -4.39
CA ASP A 96 13.18 -7.52 -4.67
C ASP A 96 13.36 -6.72 -5.98
N PRO A 97 12.73 -7.10 -7.11
CA PRO A 97 12.82 -6.32 -8.35
C PRO A 97 12.26 -4.90 -8.21
N HIS A 98 11.12 -4.74 -7.53
CA HIS A 98 10.51 -3.42 -7.33
C HIS A 98 11.32 -2.57 -6.34
N MET A 99 11.83 -3.15 -5.25
CA MET A 99 12.68 -2.44 -4.29
C MET A 99 14.00 -1.98 -4.93
N ARG A 100 14.61 -2.80 -5.80
CA ARG A 100 15.80 -2.40 -6.56
C ARG A 100 15.52 -1.20 -7.46
N ALA A 101 14.38 -1.21 -8.16
CA ALA A 101 14.00 -0.10 -9.04
C ALA A 101 13.71 1.18 -8.25
N LEU A 102 13.01 1.08 -7.12
CA LEU A 102 12.70 2.23 -6.26
C LEU A 102 13.96 2.90 -5.71
N THR A 103 14.94 2.10 -5.31
CA THR A 103 16.18 2.57 -4.67
C THR A 103 17.32 2.87 -5.65
N SER A 104 17.10 2.63 -6.96
CA SER A 104 18.05 2.92 -8.03
C SER A 104 18.38 4.42 -8.14
N GLU A 105 19.55 4.73 -8.68
CA GLU A 105 19.94 6.10 -9.02
C GLU A 105 18.98 6.72 -10.05
N ASP A 106 18.60 5.96 -11.07
CA ASP A 106 17.60 6.36 -12.07
C ASP A 106 16.14 6.13 -11.60
N GLY A 107 15.96 5.76 -10.32
CA GLY A 107 14.65 5.47 -9.75
C GLY A 107 13.84 6.74 -9.45
N PRO A 108 12.59 6.60 -8.97
CA PRO A 108 11.73 7.74 -8.65
C PRO A 108 12.27 8.65 -7.53
N PHE A 109 13.28 8.18 -6.79
CA PHE A 109 13.96 8.94 -5.74
C PHE A 109 15.36 9.42 -6.19
N GLY A 110 15.63 9.38 -7.50
CA GLY A 110 16.87 9.79 -8.16
C GLY A 110 17.37 11.20 -7.89
N ASP A 111 16.51 12.09 -7.36
CA ASP A 111 16.88 13.43 -6.91
C ASP A 111 16.69 13.67 -5.40
N SER A 112 16.16 12.69 -4.66
CA SER A 112 15.98 12.79 -3.21
C SER A 112 17.30 13.08 -2.51
N ARG A 113 17.27 14.02 -1.57
CA ARG A 113 18.39 14.34 -0.66
C ARG A 113 18.14 13.83 0.76
N ASP A 114 17.01 13.16 0.97
CA ASP A 114 16.67 12.58 2.25
C ASP A 114 17.69 11.49 2.59
N ALA A 115 18.23 11.55 3.80
CA ALA A 115 19.22 10.60 4.27
C ALA A 115 18.84 10.15 5.67
N SER A 116 18.74 8.84 5.87
CA SER A 116 18.73 8.22 7.19
C SER A 116 20.05 7.52 7.44
N LYS A 117 20.55 7.58 8.68
CA LYS A 117 21.70 6.76 9.07
C LYS A 117 21.24 5.34 9.34
N ARG A 118 22.21 4.42 9.35
CA ARG A 118 21.98 3.01 9.72
C ARG A 118 21.22 2.91 11.05
N GLY A 119 20.15 2.12 11.06
CA GLY A 119 19.37 1.82 12.26
C GLY A 119 18.41 2.93 12.67
N GLU A 120 18.45 4.08 11.99
CA GLU A 120 17.42 5.11 12.10
C GLU A 120 16.25 4.75 11.17
N ASP A 121 15.06 5.15 11.59
CA ASP A 121 13.87 5.08 10.76
C ASP A 121 14.16 5.85 9.45
N PRO A 122 13.73 5.34 8.27
CA PRO A 122 13.70 6.18 7.08
C PRO A 122 12.88 7.44 7.42
N PRO A 123 13.22 8.60 6.86
CA PRO A 123 12.48 9.81 7.18
C PRO A 123 11.04 9.56 6.72
N TYR A 124 10.06 9.90 7.56
CA TYR A 124 8.67 9.59 7.26
C TYR A 124 7.77 10.78 7.56
N ASP A 125 7.40 11.50 6.50
CA ASP A 125 6.55 12.69 6.55
C ASP A 125 5.18 12.35 5.96
N ARG A 126 4.45 11.47 6.67
CA ARG A 126 3.07 11.10 6.31
C ARG A 126 2.12 12.19 6.83
N PRO A 127 1.23 12.75 5.99
CA PRO A 127 0.19 13.67 6.44
C PRO A 127 -0.72 13.01 7.49
N GLU A 128 -1.01 13.71 8.59
CA GLU A 128 -1.89 13.20 9.66
C GLU A 128 -3.31 12.86 9.16
N GLU A 129 -3.77 13.49 8.09
CA GLU A 129 -5.05 13.19 7.45
C GLU A 129 -5.11 11.76 6.89
N ILE A 130 -3.97 11.25 6.39
CA ILE A 130 -3.85 9.86 5.95
C ILE A 130 -3.91 8.93 7.17
N LEU A 131 -3.29 9.30 8.30
CA LEU A 131 -3.39 8.53 9.56
C LEU A 131 -4.83 8.48 10.10
N SER A 132 -5.55 9.61 10.05
CA SER A 132 -6.90 9.77 10.60
C SER A 132 -7.98 9.06 9.77
N ALA A 133 -7.82 9.02 8.43
CA ALA A 133 -8.71 8.27 7.54
C ALA A 133 -8.68 6.75 7.80
N TYR A 134 -7.59 6.23 8.39
CA TYR A 134 -7.44 4.80 8.69
C TYR A 134 -7.98 4.39 10.06
N SER A 135 -8.08 5.30 11.03
CA SER A 135 -8.69 4.98 12.34
C SER A 135 -10.22 4.81 12.27
N HIS A 136 -10.89 5.33 11.24
CA HIS A 136 -12.36 5.30 11.11
C HIS A 136 -12.90 4.09 10.32
N VAL A 137 -12.03 3.25 9.75
CA VAL A 137 -12.45 2.01 9.07
C VAL A 137 -12.54 0.82 10.05
N PHE A 138 -12.00 0.97 11.26
CA PHE A 138 -12.02 -0.07 12.31
C PHE A 138 -12.29 0.49 13.71
N GLY A 139 -13.25 1.41 13.82
CA GLY A 139 -13.91 1.78 15.08
C GLY A 139 -15.32 1.18 15.17
#